data_AF-T0YWQ1-F1
#
_entry.id   AF-T0YWQ1-F1
#
_cell.length_a   1.000
_cell.length_b   1.000
_cell.length_c   1.000
_cell.angle_alpha   90.00
_cell.angle_beta   90.00
_cell.angle_gamma   90.00
#
_symmetry.space_group_name_H-M   'P 1'
#
loop_
_entity.id
_entity.type
_entity.pdbx_description
1 polymer ?
#
loop_
_entity_poly.entity_id
_entity_poly.type
_entity_poly.pdbx_seq_one_letter_code
_entity_poly.pdbx_strand_id
1 'polypeptide(L)'
;RERVDVGGGKFKSEKKLEPRPEAVTALPAAAQAYYGGRNECFLVGIHDGPWIDLDISSAYPSAMALIPDPDFTVPPRVLAAGELRPSDVPMPVSYLFGYVEFAFPELVMFPCLPCKDALGRGLIFPKRGKTWASAPELYLALRMGARVTLLQPAKSLLRATPSVCARPTNHLWACVKKPNARSAKSPRRTWC
;
A
#
# COMPACT_ATOMS: atom_id res chain seq x y z
N ARG A 1 2.52 24.79 21.24
CA ARG A 1 2.74 25.64 20.03
C ARG A 1 4.18 26.12 20.11
N GLU A 2 5.05 25.53 19.32
CA GLU A 2 6.47 25.88 19.33
C GLU A 2 6.70 26.90 18.20
N ARG A 3 7.36 28.02 18.51
CA ARG A 3 7.71 29.04 17.52
C ARG A 3 9.12 28.73 17.03
N VAL A 4 9.24 28.29 15.78
CA VAL A 4 10.55 28.05 15.16
C VAL A 4 10.99 29.34 14.49
N ASP A 5 12.18 29.83 14.84
CA ASP A 5 12.81 30.98 14.21
C ASP A 5 13.38 30.57 12.85
N VAL A 6 12.90 31.20 11.78
CA VAL A 6 13.33 30.91 10.39
C VAL A 6 14.37 31.94 9.91
N GLY A 7 14.84 32.82 10.80
CA GLY A 7 15.72 33.93 10.45
C GLY A 7 14.99 35.09 9.76
N GLY A 8 15.48 36.31 9.96
CA GLY A 8 14.92 37.52 9.37
C GLY A 8 13.63 38.04 10.04
N GLY A 9 13.44 37.75 11.33
CA GLY A 9 12.29 38.25 12.11
C GLY A 9 10.95 37.55 11.80
N LYS A 10 10.97 36.44 11.06
CA LYS A 10 9.77 35.66 10.70
C LYS A 10 9.65 34.43 11.60
N PHE A 11 8.65 34.42 12.47
CA PHE A 11 8.27 33.24 13.26
C PHE A 11 7.22 32.43 12.51
N LYS A 12 7.48 31.14 12.27
CA LYS A 12 6.44 30.20 11.84
C LYS A 12 5.84 29.51 13.07
N SER A 13 4.52 29.52 13.18
CA SER A 13 3.83 28.70 14.16
C SER A 13 3.68 27.29 13.60
N GLU A 14 4.53 26.36 14.03
CA GLU A 14 4.31 24.95 13.72
C GLU A 14 3.37 24.34 14.77
N LYS A 15 2.30 23.71 14.27
CA LYS A 15 1.45 22.85 15.09
C LYS A 15 2.12 21.47 15.09
N LYS A 16 2.81 21.15 16.19
CA LYS A 16 3.25 19.78 16.46
C LYS A 16 2.02 18.90 16.58
N LEU A 17 1.87 17.95 15.65
CA LEU A 17 0.78 16.99 15.66
C LEU A 17 1.18 15.84 16.59
N GLU A 18 0.41 15.63 17.65
CA GLU A 18 0.59 14.50 18.55
C GLU A 18 -0.28 13.33 18.06
N PRO A 19 0.29 12.12 17.95
CA PRO A 19 -0.46 10.96 17.53
C PRO A 19 -1.51 10.58 18.60
N ARG A 20 -2.69 10.20 18.13
CA ARG A 20 -3.77 9.67 18.98
C ARG A 20 -3.31 8.39 19.69
N PRO A 21 -3.59 8.20 21.00
CA PRO A 21 -3.09 7.07 21.78
C PRO A 21 -3.52 5.71 21.21
N GLU A 22 -4.68 5.63 20.56
CA GLU A 22 -5.20 4.43 19.91
C GLU A 22 -4.32 3.99 18.72
N ALA A 23 -3.77 4.97 17.98
CA ALA A 23 -2.96 4.73 16.79
C ALA A 23 -1.47 4.54 17.11
N VAL A 24 -0.97 5.13 18.21
CA VAL A 24 0.46 5.11 18.60
C VAL A 24 1.06 3.70 18.54
N THR A 25 0.31 2.70 18.99
CA THR A 25 0.81 1.32 19.02
C THR A 25 0.93 0.65 17.65
N ALA A 26 0.20 1.11 16.63
CA ALA A 26 0.24 0.55 15.28
C ALA A 26 1.23 1.27 14.35
N LEU A 27 1.57 2.53 14.64
CA LEU A 27 2.46 3.35 13.79
C LEU A 27 3.85 2.74 13.57
N PRO A 28 4.56 2.18 14.58
CA PRO A 28 5.86 1.54 14.34
C PRO A 28 5.77 0.34 13.41
N ALA A 29 4.73 -0.49 13.56
CA ALA A 29 4.49 -1.63 12.67
C ALA A 29 4.18 -1.17 11.24
N ALA A 30 3.39 -0.11 11.09
CA ALA A 30 3.11 0.49 9.79
C ALA A 30 4.37 1.04 9.12
N ALA A 31 5.27 1.68 9.88
CA ALA A 31 6.54 2.18 9.37
C ALA A 31 7.46 1.04 8.90
N GLN A 32 7.48 -0.09 9.62
CA GLN A 32 8.27 -1.26 9.21
C GLN A 32 7.71 -1.95 7.96
N ALA A 33 6.39 -2.01 7.84
CA ALA A 33 5.66 -2.55 6.70
C ALA A 33 5.54 -1.57 5.51
N TYR A 34 6.19 -0.40 5.59
CA TYR A 34 6.18 0.56 4.49
C TYR A 34 7.24 0.18 3.45
N TYR A 35 6.76 -0.33 2.31
CA TYR A 35 7.57 -0.73 1.16
C TYR A 35 7.32 0.18 -0.04
N GLY A 36 8.31 0.23 -0.93
CA GLY A 36 8.20 0.94 -2.21
C GLY A 36 7.41 0.14 -3.25
N GLY A 37 7.45 0.63 -4.49
CA GLY A 37 6.86 -0.07 -5.64
C GLY A 37 7.51 -1.43 -5.88
N ARG A 38 6.70 -2.37 -6.38
CA ARG A 38 7.17 -3.71 -6.80
C ARG A 38 7.93 -3.58 -8.12
N ASN A 39 9.23 -3.82 -8.08
CA ASN A 39 10.09 -3.82 -9.26
C ASN A 39 10.91 -5.11 -9.26
N GLU A 40 10.52 -6.07 -10.10
CA GLU A 40 11.22 -7.32 -10.29
C GLU A 40 11.20 -7.76 -11.75
N CYS A 41 12.20 -8.52 -12.16
CA CYS A 41 12.29 -9.07 -13.50
C CYS A 41 11.80 -10.52 -13.48
N PHE A 42 10.63 -10.76 -14.07
CA PHE A 42 10.04 -12.11 -14.14
C PHE A 42 10.62 -12.98 -15.26
N LEU A 43 11.12 -12.34 -16.31
CA LEU A 43 11.49 -13.00 -17.56
C LEU A 43 12.85 -12.47 -18.02
N VAL A 44 13.81 -13.36 -18.20
CA VAL A 44 15.17 -13.05 -18.64
C VAL A 44 15.44 -13.77 -19.96
N GLY A 45 16.11 -13.12 -20.91
CA GLY A 45 16.50 -13.70 -22.19
C GLY A 45 15.77 -13.11 -23.40
N ILE A 46 15.93 -13.75 -24.55
CA ILE A 46 15.27 -13.38 -25.81
C ILE A 46 13.98 -14.17 -25.91
N HIS A 47 12.86 -13.47 -26.11
CA HIS A 47 11.53 -14.07 -26.24
C HIS A 47 10.85 -13.54 -27.50
N ASP A 48 10.27 -14.45 -28.26
CA ASP A 48 9.58 -14.15 -29.52
C ASP A 48 8.08 -13.93 -29.26
N GLY A 49 7.51 -12.90 -29.89
CA GLY A 49 6.08 -12.61 -29.82
C GLY A 49 5.77 -11.12 -29.77
N PRO A 50 4.48 -10.75 -29.89
CA PRO A 50 4.06 -9.37 -29.72
C PRO A 50 4.17 -8.96 -28.24
N TRP A 51 4.83 -7.83 -27.97
CA TRP A 51 4.97 -7.26 -26.64
C TRP A 51 3.86 -6.23 -26.37
N ILE A 52 3.25 -6.33 -25.20
CA ILE A 52 2.24 -5.38 -24.72
C ILE A 52 2.77 -4.78 -23.42
N ASP A 53 3.01 -3.48 -23.43
CA ASP A 53 3.36 -2.72 -22.23
C ASP A 53 2.10 -2.04 -21.68
N LEU A 54 1.76 -2.33 -20.42
CA LEU A 54 0.56 -1.85 -19.76
C LEU A 54 0.95 -0.99 -18.56
N ASP A 55 0.65 0.30 -18.63
CA ASP A 55 0.84 1.24 -17.52
C ASP A 55 -0.50 1.68 -16.93
N ILE A 56 -0.57 1.74 -15.60
CA ILE A 56 -1.76 2.16 -14.87
C ILE A 56 -1.71 3.67 -14.67
N SER A 57 -2.64 4.37 -15.30
CA SER A 57 -2.79 5.81 -15.11
C SER A 57 -3.12 6.14 -13.65
N SER A 58 -2.27 6.93 -13.01
CA SER A 58 -2.46 7.39 -11.62
C SER A 58 -2.63 6.24 -10.61
N ALA A 59 -1.72 5.26 -10.62
CA ALA A 59 -1.74 4.11 -9.71
C ALA A 59 -1.90 4.50 -8.22
N TYR A 60 -1.02 5.36 -7.69
CA TYR A 60 -1.06 5.75 -6.28
C TYR A 60 -2.31 6.56 -5.91
N PRO A 61 -2.69 7.64 -6.62
CA PRO A 61 -3.92 8.38 -6.29
C PRO A 61 -5.18 7.52 -6.36
N SER A 62 -5.26 6.60 -7.32
CA SER A 62 -6.40 5.68 -7.46
C SER A 62 -6.47 4.71 -6.27
N ALA A 63 -5.34 4.15 -5.84
CA ALA A 63 -5.28 3.29 -4.66
C ALA A 63 -5.64 4.06 -3.37
N MET A 64 -5.11 5.28 -3.20
CA MET A 64 -5.42 6.11 -2.03
C MET A 64 -6.91 6.49 -1.95
N ALA A 65 -7.58 6.67 -3.10
CA ALA A 65 -9.01 6.96 -3.13
C ALA A 65 -9.89 5.80 -2.64
N LEU A 66 -9.35 4.58 -2.52
CA LEU A 66 -10.06 3.41 -1.99
C LEU A 66 -9.88 3.25 -0.47
N ILE A 67 -8.90 3.93 0.12
CA ILE A 67 -8.59 3.81 1.55
C ILE A 67 -9.66 4.59 2.35
N PRO A 68 -10.45 3.93 3.22
CA PRO A 68 -11.46 4.58 4.04
C PRO A 68 -10.82 5.32 5.22
N ASP A 69 -11.49 6.33 5.76
CA ASP A 69 -10.99 7.01 6.96
C ASP A 69 -11.06 6.07 8.18
N PRO A 70 -10.01 6.03 9.03
CA PRO A 70 -10.02 5.20 10.23
C PRO A 70 -11.01 5.75 11.27
N ASP A 71 -11.88 4.87 11.77
CA ASP A 71 -12.82 5.19 12.85
C ASP A 71 -12.16 4.94 14.21
N PHE A 72 -11.76 6.03 14.87
CA PHE A 72 -11.15 5.99 16.20
C PHE A 72 -12.15 5.92 17.35
N THR A 73 -13.47 5.96 17.09
CA THR A 73 -14.49 5.83 18.15
C THR A 73 -14.62 4.40 18.66
N VAL A 74 -14.21 3.43 17.83
CA VAL A 74 -14.24 2.00 18.14
C VAL A 74 -12.83 1.55 18.54
N PRO A 75 -12.69 0.75 19.62
CA PRO A 75 -11.39 0.21 19.99
C PRO A 75 -10.83 -0.70 18.88
N PRO A 76 -9.52 -0.68 18.63
CA PRO A 76 -8.90 -1.53 17.61
C PRO A 76 -9.12 -3.01 17.91
N ARG A 77 -9.40 -3.80 16.86
CA ARG A 77 -9.44 -5.27 16.97
C ARG A 77 -8.02 -5.78 17.21
N VAL A 78 -7.83 -6.60 18.24
CA VAL A 78 -6.55 -7.26 18.51
C VAL A 78 -6.58 -8.66 17.92
N LEU A 79 -5.61 -8.97 17.06
CA LEU A 79 -5.35 -10.32 16.59
C LEU A 79 -4.24 -10.93 17.45
N ALA A 80 -4.49 -12.11 18.00
CA ALA A 80 -3.48 -12.89 18.70
C ALA A 80 -2.40 -13.38 17.72
N ALA A 81 -1.21 -13.68 18.25
CA ALA A 81 -0.20 -14.39 17.48
C ALA A 81 -0.74 -15.78 17.10
N GLY A 82 -0.48 -16.21 15.86
CA GLY A 82 -1.05 -17.43 15.31
C GLY A 82 -1.32 -17.36 13.82
N GLU A 83 -1.88 -18.45 13.29
CA GLU A 83 -2.18 -18.58 11.87
C GLU A 83 -3.35 -17.68 11.46
N LEU A 84 -3.13 -16.86 10.43
CA LEU A 84 -4.13 -15.96 9.89
C LEU A 84 -5.10 -16.70 8.99
N ARG A 85 -6.39 -16.40 9.13
CA ARG A 85 -7.44 -16.88 8.22
C ARG A 85 -7.90 -15.75 7.31
N PRO A 86 -8.48 -16.04 6.14
CA PRO A 86 -9.10 -15.03 5.28
C PRO A 86 -10.14 -14.16 6.00
N SER A 87 -10.84 -14.69 7.01
CA SER A 87 -11.78 -13.93 7.84
C SER A 87 -11.14 -12.88 8.75
N ASP A 88 -9.85 -13.04 9.06
CA ASP A 88 -9.11 -12.11 9.93
C ASP A 88 -8.66 -10.86 9.15
N VAL A 89 -8.53 -10.97 7.83
CA VAL A 89 -8.26 -9.86 6.91
C VAL A 89 -9.38 -9.78 5.85
N PRO A 90 -10.57 -9.26 6.20
CA PRO A 90 -11.74 -9.34 5.31
C PRO A 90 -11.63 -8.44 4.06
N MET A 91 -10.86 -7.35 4.15
CA MET A 91 -10.68 -6.39 3.06
C MET A 91 -9.22 -5.94 2.95
N PRO A 92 -8.72 -5.65 1.73
CA PRO A 92 -7.35 -5.17 1.52
C PRO A 92 -7.11 -3.78 2.14
N VAL A 93 -8.17 -3.00 2.33
CA VAL A 93 -8.12 -1.66 2.94
C VAL A 93 -8.25 -1.67 4.47
N SER A 94 -8.10 -2.84 5.10
CA SER A 94 -8.08 -2.92 6.55
C SER A 94 -6.77 -2.32 7.07
N TYR A 95 -6.79 -1.59 8.19
CA TYR A 95 -5.56 -1.07 8.79
C TYR A 95 -4.90 -2.11 9.70
N LEU A 96 -4.39 -3.19 9.12
CA LEU A 96 -3.65 -4.24 9.83
C LEU A 96 -2.17 -4.23 9.39
N PHE A 97 -1.27 -4.25 10.37
CA PHE A 97 0.17 -4.34 10.17
C PHE A 97 0.73 -5.37 11.14
N GLY A 98 1.54 -6.30 10.65
CA GLY A 98 2.08 -7.36 11.50
C GLY A 98 3.38 -7.96 10.98
N TYR A 99 4.17 -8.50 11.90
CA TYR A 99 5.33 -9.30 11.57
C TYR A 99 4.88 -10.75 11.35
N VAL A 100 5.03 -11.23 10.12
CA VAL A 100 4.51 -12.52 9.69
C VAL A 100 5.61 -13.45 9.20
N GLU A 101 5.43 -14.73 9.48
CA GLU A 101 6.10 -15.83 8.80
C GLU A 101 5.15 -16.41 7.75
N PHE A 102 5.63 -16.63 6.54
CA PHE A 102 4.79 -17.06 5.43
C PHE A 102 5.41 -18.18 4.62
N ALA A 103 4.54 -19.00 4.02
CA ALA A 103 4.90 -20.01 3.05
C ALA A 103 3.84 -20.09 1.95
N PHE A 104 4.25 -19.78 0.72
CA PHE A 104 3.42 -19.93 -0.48
C PHE A 104 3.45 -21.38 -1.00
N PRO A 105 2.36 -21.85 -1.63
CA PRO A 105 2.35 -23.11 -2.37
C PRO A 105 3.40 -23.14 -3.49
N GLU A 106 3.85 -24.33 -3.87
CA GLU A 106 4.91 -24.50 -4.87
C GLU A 106 4.53 -23.95 -6.25
N LEU A 107 3.25 -24.06 -6.63
CA LEU A 107 2.72 -23.60 -7.92
C LEU A 107 2.56 -22.08 -8.04
N VAL A 108 2.75 -21.32 -6.95
CA VAL A 108 2.70 -19.86 -7.02
C VAL A 108 3.94 -19.36 -7.78
N MET A 109 3.71 -18.78 -8.96
CA MET A 109 4.79 -18.20 -9.78
C MET A 109 5.28 -16.87 -9.20
N PHE A 110 4.34 -16.02 -8.74
CA PHE A 110 4.63 -14.64 -8.33
C PHE A 110 4.15 -14.40 -6.88
N PRO A 111 4.97 -14.74 -5.87
CA PRO A 111 4.64 -14.42 -4.48
C PRO A 111 4.52 -12.91 -4.28
N CYS A 112 3.69 -12.49 -3.32
CA CYS A 112 3.35 -11.07 -3.14
C CYS A 112 3.98 -10.42 -1.91
N LEU A 113 4.60 -11.19 -1.00
CA LEU A 113 5.14 -10.65 0.24
C LEU A 113 6.59 -10.19 0.05
N PRO A 114 6.91 -8.90 0.31
CA PRO A 114 8.25 -8.38 0.13
C PRO A 114 9.14 -8.73 1.32
N CYS A 115 10.38 -9.14 1.04
CA CYS A 115 11.44 -9.28 2.03
C CYS A 115 12.56 -8.28 1.69
N LYS A 116 13.08 -7.57 2.69
CA LYS A 116 14.25 -6.71 2.51
C LYS A 116 15.48 -7.60 2.36
N ASP A 117 16.26 -7.38 1.31
CA ASP A 117 17.55 -8.05 1.16
C ASP A 117 18.52 -7.59 2.26
N ALA A 118 19.28 -8.52 2.83
CA ALA A 118 20.20 -8.24 3.93
C ALA A 118 21.34 -7.29 3.50
N LEU A 119 21.69 -7.30 2.21
CA LEU A 119 22.71 -6.43 1.62
C LEU A 119 22.15 -5.08 1.14
N GLY A 120 20.86 -4.79 1.38
CA GLY A 120 20.25 -3.51 1.03
C GLY A 120 20.04 -3.28 -0.47
N ARG A 121 20.14 -4.33 -1.30
CA ARG A 121 20.01 -4.22 -2.76
C ARG A 121 18.57 -4.00 -3.24
N GLY A 122 17.58 -4.12 -2.35
CA GLY A 122 16.18 -3.86 -2.65
C GLY A 122 15.23 -4.85 -1.97
N LEU A 123 14.05 -5.00 -2.58
CA LEU A 123 13.03 -5.94 -2.17
C LEU A 123 13.12 -7.20 -3.02
N ILE A 124 13.04 -8.36 -2.35
CA ILE A 124 12.92 -9.67 -2.98
C ILE A 124 11.58 -10.29 -2.59
N PHE A 125 11.00 -11.10 -3.45
CA PHE A 125 9.71 -11.78 -3.20
C PHE A 125 9.94 -13.29 -3.14
N PRO A 126 10.39 -13.83 -2.00
CA PRO A 126 10.60 -15.26 -1.85
C PRO A 126 9.27 -15.99 -1.64
N LYS A 127 9.25 -17.32 -1.86
CA LYS A 127 8.09 -18.17 -1.53
C LYS A 127 7.95 -18.45 -0.03
N ARG A 128 9.03 -18.29 0.75
CA ARG A 128 9.05 -18.52 2.19
C ARG A 128 9.94 -17.49 2.85
N GLY A 129 9.54 -17.01 4.02
CA GLY A 129 10.32 -16.02 4.74
C GLY A 129 9.56 -15.39 5.90
N LYS A 130 10.20 -14.37 6.49
CA LYS A 130 9.62 -13.54 7.54
C LYS A 130 9.69 -12.09 7.11
N THR A 131 8.59 -11.37 7.27
CA THR A 131 8.55 -9.95 6.90
C THR A 131 7.47 -9.19 7.65
N TRP A 132 7.60 -7.87 7.67
CA TRP A 132 6.49 -7.00 8.05
C TRP A 132 5.54 -6.92 6.86
N ALA A 133 4.24 -7.02 7.10
CA ALA A 133 3.26 -6.97 6.04
C ALA A 133 2.06 -6.13 6.44
N SER A 134 1.50 -5.47 5.44
CA SER A 134 0.28 -4.69 5.54
C SER A 134 -0.94 -5.50 5.08
N ALA A 135 -2.14 -5.08 5.47
CA ALA A 135 -3.38 -5.76 5.09
C ALA A 135 -3.56 -6.06 3.60
N PRO A 136 -3.23 -5.18 2.62
CA PRO A 136 -3.42 -5.52 1.21
C PRO A 136 -2.53 -6.71 0.79
N GLU A 137 -1.31 -6.79 1.31
CA GLU A 137 -0.38 -7.88 1.01
C GLU A 137 -0.82 -9.18 1.69
N LEU A 138 -1.27 -9.11 2.95
CA LEU A 138 -1.80 -10.25 3.69
C LEU A 138 -3.08 -10.80 3.04
N TYR A 139 -3.98 -9.90 2.62
CA TYR A 139 -5.22 -10.25 1.92
C TYR A 139 -4.92 -11.02 0.62
N LEU A 140 -3.97 -10.52 -0.17
CA LEU A 140 -3.57 -11.19 -1.41
C LEU A 140 -2.86 -12.52 -1.16
N ALA A 141 -1.96 -12.58 -0.18
CA ALA A 141 -1.24 -13.80 0.18
C ALA A 141 -2.19 -14.92 0.59
N LEU A 142 -3.17 -14.62 1.44
CA LEU A 142 -4.19 -15.58 1.88
C LEU A 142 -5.06 -16.06 0.69
N ARG A 143 -5.39 -15.18 -0.26
CA ARG A 143 -6.12 -15.57 -1.48
C ARG A 143 -5.28 -16.42 -2.45
N MET A 144 -3.97 -16.24 -2.47
CA MET A 144 -3.03 -17.11 -3.19
C MET A 144 -2.84 -18.47 -2.51
N GLY A 145 -3.48 -18.72 -1.37
CA GLY A 145 -3.36 -19.97 -0.60
C GLY A 145 -2.09 -20.05 0.24
N ALA A 146 -1.44 -18.90 0.51
CA ALA A 146 -0.28 -18.87 1.38
C ALA A 146 -0.66 -19.16 2.83
N ARG A 147 0.16 -19.95 3.51
CA ARG A 147 0.09 -20.10 4.96
C ARG A 147 0.81 -18.92 5.59
N VAL A 148 0.10 -18.12 6.39
CA VAL A 148 0.64 -16.91 7.01
C VAL A 148 0.41 -16.97 8.52
N THR A 149 1.48 -16.83 9.30
CA THR A 149 1.45 -16.86 10.76
C THR A 149 1.92 -15.53 11.31
N LEU A 150 1.09 -14.88 12.12
CA LEU A 150 1.50 -13.72 12.92
C LEU A 150 2.43 -14.18 14.05
N LEU A 151 3.64 -13.64 14.07
CA LEU A 151 4.62 -13.92 15.11
C LEU A 151 4.41 -13.06 16.37
N GLN A 152 3.70 -11.95 16.22
CA GLN A 152 3.39 -11.00 17.28
C GLN A 152 1.91 -10.59 17.18
N PRO A 153 1.26 -10.27 18.31
CA PRO A 153 -0.09 -9.75 18.28
C PRO A 153 -0.13 -8.42 17.52
N ALA A 154 -1.11 -8.28 16.64
CA ALA A 154 -1.26 -7.12 15.78
C ALA A 154 -2.61 -6.44 16.04
N LYS A 155 -2.64 -5.11 15.97
CA LYS A 155 -3.88 -4.34 16.07
C LYS A 155 -4.38 -3.98 14.67
N SER A 156 -5.68 -4.13 14.47
CA SER A 156 -6.39 -3.67 13.29
C SER A 156 -7.27 -2.47 13.64
N LEU A 157 -7.06 -1.33 12.96
CA LEU A 157 -7.76 -0.06 13.26
C LEU A 157 -9.09 0.10 12.51
N LEU A 158 -9.48 -0.82 11.63
CA LEU A 158 -10.74 -0.70 10.88
C LEU A 158 -11.75 -1.76 11.35
N ARG A 159 -12.96 -1.32 11.75
CA ARG A 159 -14.16 -2.15 11.58
C ARG A 159 -14.70 -1.87 10.19
N ALA A 160 -14.86 -2.91 9.38
CA ALA A 160 -15.59 -2.83 8.11
C ALA A 160 -17.04 -2.42 8.40
N THR A 161 -17.33 -1.12 8.45
CA THR A 161 -18.71 -0.64 8.33
C THR A 161 -19.00 -0.52 6.83
N PRO A 162 -20.02 -1.21 6.29
CA PRO A 162 -20.36 -1.14 4.87
C PRO A 162 -20.76 0.27 4.40
N SER A 163 -21.02 1.19 5.33
CA SER A 163 -21.62 2.51 5.08
C SER A 163 -20.63 3.60 4.65
N VAL A 164 -19.32 3.41 4.79
CA VAL A 164 -18.32 4.43 4.39
C VAL A 164 -17.92 4.31 2.90
N CYS A 165 -18.43 3.30 2.18
CA CYS A 165 -18.30 3.20 0.72
C CYS A 165 -19.10 4.27 -0.06
N ALA A 166 -19.81 5.17 0.61
CA ALA A 166 -20.51 6.30 -0.03
C ALA A 166 -19.61 7.53 -0.22
N ARG A 167 -18.38 7.38 -0.75
CA ARG A 167 -17.76 8.52 -1.45
C ARG A 167 -18.38 8.55 -2.84
N PRO A 168 -19.00 9.67 -3.29
CA PRO A 168 -19.63 9.74 -4.60
C PRO A 168 -18.60 9.41 -5.67
N THR A 169 -18.81 8.28 -6.34
CA THR A 169 -18.01 7.73 -7.45
C THR A 169 -17.87 8.69 -8.64
N ASN A 170 -18.60 9.81 -8.63
CA ASN A 170 -18.58 10.84 -9.66
C ASN A 170 -17.19 11.43 -9.92
N HIS A 171 -16.33 11.59 -8.91
CA HIS A 171 -14.99 12.15 -9.12
C HIS A 171 -13.99 11.16 -9.76
N LEU A 172 -14.08 9.87 -9.44
CA LEU A 172 -13.25 8.83 -10.07
C LEU A 172 -13.65 8.62 -11.54
N TRP A 173 -14.94 8.66 -11.85
CA TRP A 173 -15.42 8.56 -13.24
C TRP A 173 -15.01 9.78 -14.10
N ALA A 174 -14.95 10.98 -13.50
CA ALA A 174 -14.48 12.18 -14.19
C ALA A 174 -12.98 12.11 -14.57
N CYS A 175 -12.15 11.40 -13.79
CA CYS A 175 -10.74 11.18 -14.12
C CYS A 175 -10.53 10.15 -15.24
N VAL A 176 -11.35 9.09 -15.29
CA VAL A 176 -11.29 8.06 -16.35
C VAL A 176 -11.78 8.60 -17.70
N LYS A 177 -12.64 9.62 -17.69
CA LYS A 177 -13.27 10.19 -18.91
C LYS A 177 -12.51 11.31 -19.60
N LYS A 178 -11.25 11.63 -19.27
CA LYS A 178 -10.48 12.54 -20.14
C LYS A 178 -9.98 11.75 -21.36
N PRO A 179 -10.54 11.93 -22.57
CA PRO A 179 -9.87 11.44 -23.75
C PRO A 179 -8.57 12.21 -23.87
N ASN A 180 -7.53 11.54 -24.34
CA ASN A 180 -6.22 12.11 -24.60
C ASN A 180 -6.35 13.24 -25.64
N ALA A 181 -6.62 14.47 -25.20
CA ALA A 181 -6.58 15.66 -26.02
C ALA A 181 -5.11 15.99 -26.28
N ARG A 182 -4.45 15.19 -27.11
CA ARG A 182 -3.22 15.59 -27.79
C ARG A 182 -3.60 16.76 -28.67
N SER A 183 -3.28 17.97 -28.22
CA SER A 183 -3.36 19.18 -29.02
C SER A 183 -2.58 18.95 -30.32
N ALA A 184 -3.28 19.02 -31.46
CA ALA A 184 -2.63 19.12 -32.75
C ALA A 184 -1.66 20.31 -32.71
N LYS A 185 -0.36 20.02 -32.79
CA LYS A 185 0.66 21.06 -33.01
C LYS A 185 0.39 21.66 -34.38
N SER A 186 0.16 22.98 -34.42
CA SER A 186 0.11 23.73 -35.66
C SER A 186 1.43 23.56 -36.44
N PRO A 187 1.38 23.54 -37.79
CA PRO A 187 2.60 23.41 -38.58
C PRO A 187 3.48 24.65 -38.36
N ARG A 188 4.73 24.42 -37.96
CA ARG A 188 5.75 25.47 -37.87
C ARG A 188 5.90 26.09 -39.25
N ARG A 189 5.57 27.38 -39.38
CA ARG A 189 6.02 28.20 -40.51
C ARG A 189 7.54 28.31 -40.42
N THR A 190 8.23 27.75 -41.41
CA THR A 190 9.54 28.18 -41.89
C THR A 190 9.53 29.68 -42.15
N TRP A 191 10.57 30.43 -41.79
CA TRP A 191 11.15 31.55 -42.57
C TRP A 191 12.50 31.95 -41.92
N CYS A 192 13.54 31.94 -42.77
CA CYS A 192 14.88 32.54 -42.67
C CYS A 192 15.75 32.32 -41.42
#